data_AF-A0A9P6NGB3-F1
#
_entry.id   AF-A0A9P6NGB3-F1
#
_cell.length_a   1.000
_cell.length_b   1.000
_cell.length_c   1.000
_cell.angle_alpha   90.00
_cell.angle_beta   90.00
_cell.angle_gamma   90.00
#
_symmetry.space_group_name_H-M   'P 1'
#
loop_
_entity.id
_entity.type
_entity.pdbx_description
1 polymer ?
#
loop_
_entity_poly.entity_id
_entity_poly.type
_entity_poly.pdbx_seq_one_letter_code
_entity_poly.pdbx_strand_id
1 'polypeptide(L)'
;MAFRYDLHIRRAVFTQRLPGAPVPDPGVWQLRILEEVFTQCRVLGDLAFDNNPYATGGPREYYDPMTGMPCTGSNANQGSIAASSSS
;
A
#
# COMPACT_ATOMS: atom_id res chain seq x y z
N MET A 1 -5.61 -4.42 3.38
CA MET A 1 -5.63 -5.18 4.68
C MET A 1 -4.89 -4.51 5.84
N ALA A 2 -3.56 -4.45 5.85
CA ALA A 2 -2.78 -4.06 7.04
C ALA A 2 -3.11 -2.67 7.59
N PHE A 3 -3.24 -1.66 6.71
CA PHE A 3 -3.59 -0.29 7.09
C PHE A 3 -4.96 -0.20 7.80
N ARG A 4 -5.96 -0.94 7.32
CA ARG A 4 -7.31 -0.93 7.90
C ARG A 4 -7.35 -1.58 9.28
N TYR A 5 -6.58 -2.66 9.46
CA TYR A 5 -6.42 -3.29 10.76
C TYR A 5 -5.81 -2.32 11.77
N ASP A 6 -4.69 -1.71 11.40
CA ASP A 6 -4.00 -0.73 12.23
C ASP A 6 -4.90 0.49 12.57
N LEU A 7 -5.68 0.99 11.61
CA LEU A 7 -6.65 2.06 11.85
C LEU A 7 -7.73 1.65 12.86
N HIS A 8 -8.22 0.41 12.82
CA HIS A 8 -9.18 -0.11 13.79
C HIS A 8 -8.58 -0.25 15.19
N ILE A 9 -7.35 -0.77 15.31
CA ILE A 9 -6.63 -0.85 16.59
C ILE A 9 -6.48 0.55 17.20
N ARG A 10 -5.99 1.53 16.42
CA ARG A 10 -5.83 2.90 16.91
C ARG A 10 -7.18 3.52 17.29
N ARG A 11 -8.21 3.35 16.47
CA ARG A 11 -9.56 3.85 16.78
C ARG A 11 -10.07 3.27 18.09
N ALA A 12 -9.88 1.98 18.34
CA ALA A 12 -10.28 1.34 19.60
C ALA A 12 -9.58 1.96 20.82
N VAL A 13 -8.32 2.37 20.70
CA VAL A 13 -7.56 3.03 21.79
C VAL A 13 -8.01 4.48 22.02
N PHE A 14 -8.36 5.21 20.96
CA PHE A 14 -8.58 6.66 20.99
C PHE A 14 -10.04 7.12 21.00
N THR A 15 -11.03 6.23 20.78
CA THR A 15 -12.44 6.64 20.79
C THR A 15 -12.91 6.95 22.22
N GLN A 16 -13.73 8.00 22.36
CA GLN A 16 -14.23 8.58 23.62
C GLN A 16 -14.58 7.51 24.66
N ARG A 17 -13.88 7.56 25.80
CA ARG A 17 -13.93 6.52 26.83
C ARG A 17 -15.09 6.76 27.80
N LEU A 18 -15.78 5.69 28.15
CA LEU A 18 -16.63 5.70 29.34
C LEU A 18 -15.73 5.94 30.57
N PRO A 19 -16.10 6.84 31.50
CA PRO A 19 -15.32 7.06 32.70
C PRO A 19 -15.19 5.75 33.49
N GLY A 20 -13.95 5.34 33.77
CA GLY A 20 -13.64 4.12 34.52
C GLY A 20 -13.32 2.86 33.69
N ALA A 21 -13.41 2.91 32.36
CA ALA A 21 -13.05 1.77 31.52
C ALA A 21 -11.51 1.66 31.32
N PRO A 22 -10.93 0.45 31.38
CA PRO A 22 -9.51 0.22 31.13
C PRO A 22 -9.17 0.48 29.65
N VAL A 23 -7.94 0.91 29.41
CA VAL A 23 -7.42 1.17 28.07
C VAL A 23 -7.16 -0.16 27.35
N PRO A 24 -7.69 -0.38 26.14
CA PRO A 24 -7.30 -1.54 25.33
C PRO A 24 -5.81 -1.45 24.98
N ASP A 25 -5.08 -2.56 25.16
CA ASP A 25 -3.68 -2.65 24.73
C ASP A 25 -3.60 -2.90 23.21
N PRO A 26 -3.05 -1.96 22.41
CA PRO A 26 -2.89 -2.12 20.97
C PRO A 26 -1.81 -3.13 20.57
N GLY A 27 -0.94 -3.54 21.49
CA GLY A 27 0.08 -4.56 21.23
C GLY A 27 -0.48 -5.99 21.19
N VAL A 28 -1.69 -6.20 21.69
CA VAL A 28 -2.34 -7.52 21.70
C VAL A 28 -3.02 -7.77 20.37
N TRP A 29 -2.79 -8.96 19.80
CA TRP A 29 -3.45 -9.40 18.57
C TRP A 29 -4.96 -9.57 18.76
N GLN A 30 -5.75 -8.89 17.94
CA GLN A 30 -7.21 -8.87 18.04
C GLN A 30 -7.83 -9.62 16.85
N LEU A 31 -8.01 -10.94 17.01
CA LEU A 31 -8.51 -11.82 15.95
C LEU A 31 -9.86 -11.39 15.37
N ARG A 32 -10.78 -10.91 16.21
CA ARG A 32 -12.09 -10.42 15.75
C ARG A 32 -11.97 -9.23 14.78
N ILE A 33 -11.08 -8.29 15.09
CA ILE A 33 -10.84 -7.12 14.24
C ILE A 33 -10.15 -7.55 12.94
N LEU A 34 -9.27 -8.54 13.00
CA LEU A 34 -8.67 -9.13 11.80
C LEU A 34 -9.74 -9.71 10.86
N GLU A 35 -10.65 -10.53 11.37
CA GLU A 35 -11.72 -11.16 10.59
C GLU A 35 -12.67 -10.12 9.97
N GLU A 36 -13.02 -9.09 10.73
CA GLU A 36 -13.85 -7.97 10.25
C GLU A 36 -13.15 -7.22 9.12
N VAL A 37 -11.88 -6.84 9.33
CA VAL A 37 -11.08 -6.12 8.33
C VAL A 37 -10.84 -6.98 7.10
N PHE A 38 -10.63 -8.28 7.27
CA PHE A 38 -10.51 -9.24 6.17
C PHE A 38 -11.78 -9.27 5.32
N THR A 39 -12.94 -9.36 5.96
CA THR A 39 -14.23 -9.35 5.28
C THR A 39 -14.46 -8.03 4.55
N GLN A 40 -14.18 -6.89 5.19
CA GLN A 40 -14.30 -5.57 4.57
C GLN A 40 -13.36 -5.40 3.37
N CYS A 41 -12.07 -5.75 3.51
CA CYS A 41 -11.12 -5.70 2.40
C CYS A 41 -11.55 -6.59 1.25
N ARG A 42 -12.14 -7.77 1.53
CA ARG A 42 -12.69 -8.66 0.50
C ARG A 42 -13.84 -8.02 -0.26
N VAL A 43 -14.80 -7.42 0.46
CA VAL A 43 -15.95 -6.72 -0.16
C VAL A 43 -15.48 -5.54 -1.02
N LEU A 44 -14.45 -4.84 -0.58
CA LEU A 44 -13.93 -3.64 -1.25
C LEU A 44 -12.93 -3.94 -2.36
N GLY A 45 -12.62 -5.22 -2.65
CA GLY A 45 -11.60 -5.61 -3.63
C GLY A 45 -10.16 -5.21 -3.22
N ASP A 46 -9.96 -4.83 -1.95
CA ASP A 46 -8.70 -4.35 -1.37
C ASP A 46 -7.81 -5.49 -0.83
N LEU A 47 -8.03 -6.70 -1.36
CA LEU A 47 -7.16 -7.87 -1.14
C LEU A 47 -6.16 -8.07 -2.28
N ALA A 48 -6.40 -7.45 -3.44
CA ALA A 48 -5.52 -7.55 -4.60
C ALA A 48 -4.33 -6.58 -4.44
N PHE A 49 -3.11 -7.09 -4.58
CA PHE A 49 -1.89 -6.29 -4.69
C PHE A 49 -1.54 -5.99 -6.16
N ASP A 50 -2.45 -6.36 -7.06
CA ASP A 50 -2.25 -6.47 -8.50
C ASP A 50 -2.09 -5.09 -9.17
N ASN A 51 -2.59 -4.04 -8.52
CA ASN A 51 -2.54 -2.65 -8.98
C ASN A 51 -1.38 -1.85 -8.35
N ASN A 52 -0.26 -2.49 -8.01
CA ASN A 52 0.93 -1.74 -7.65
C ASN A 52 1.60 -1.22 -8.93
N PRO A 53 1.60 0.10 -9.21
CA PRO A 53 2.21 0.62 -10.43
C PRO A 53 3.73 0.39 -10.46
N TYR A 54 4.36 0.18 -9.30
CA TYR A 54 5.78 -0.10 -9.13
C TYR A 54 6.12 -1.59 -9.13
N ALA A 55 5.14 -2.49 -9.31
CA ALA A 55 5.43 -3.92 -9.47
C ALA A 55 6.13 -4.18 -10.80
N THR A 56 6.83 -5.32 -10.91
CA THR A 56 7.41 -5.82 -12.17
C THR A 56 6.32 -5.93 -13.24
N GLY A 57 6.54 -5.35 -14.42
CA GLY A 57 5.54 -5.23 -15.49
C GLY A 57 4.54 -4.08 -15.32
N GLY A 58 4.64 -3.30 -14.24
CA GLY A 58 3.80 -2.13 -13.96
C GLY A 58 4.28 -0.85 -14.66
N PRO A 59 3.41 0.16 -14.83
CA PRO A 59 3.73 1.40 -15.54
C PRO A 59 4.84 2.25 -14.89
N ARG A 60 5.19 1.97 -13.64
CA ARG A 60 6.21 2.64 -12.83
C ARG A 60 7.26 1.68 -12.29
N GLU A 61 7.45 0.51 -12.89
CA GLU A 61 8.46 -0.48 -12.50
C GLU A 61 9.86 0.14 -12.29
N TYR A 62 10.25 1.07 -13.18
CA TYR A 62 11.56 1.73 -13.15
C TYR A 62 11.57 3.06 -12.42
N TYR A 63 10.57 3.36 -11.60
CA TYR A 63 10.51 4.56 -10.80
C TYR A 63 10.72 4.21 -9.32
N ASP A 64 11.45 5.05 -8.62
CA ASP A 64 11.61 4.93 -7.19
C ASP A 64 10.27 5.29 -6.51
N PRO A 65 9.67 4.39 -5.71
CA PRO A 65 8.41 4.65 -5.03
C PRO A 65 8.50 5.77 -3.99
N MET A 66 9.69 6.08 -3.45
CA MET A 66 9.88 7.12 -2.45
C MET A 66 10.12 8.50 -3.07
N THR A 67 10.86 8.58 -4.17
CA THR A 67 11.17 9.87 -4.82
C THR A 67 10.28 10.18 -6.03
N GLY A 68 9.62 9.16 -6.59
CA GLY A 68 8.85 9.30 -7.83
C GLY A 68 9.70 9.59 -9.07
N MET A 69 11.04 9.55 -8.95
CA MET A 69 11.98 9.77 -10.04
C MET A 69 12.32 8.44 -10.71
N PRO A 70 12.70 8.45 -12.00
CA PRO A 70 13.25 7.26 -12.65
C PRO A 70 14.46 6.75 -11.86
N CYS A 71 14.52 5.45 -11.60
CA CYS A 71 15.70 4.81 -11.04
C CYS A 71 16.85 5.00 -12.02
N THR A 72 17.76 5.93 -11.72
CA THR A 72 18.96 6.18 -12.53
C THR A 72 19.94 5.02 -12.33
N GLY A 73 19.73 3.90 -13.03
CA GLY A 73 20.54 2.71 -12.86
C GLY A 73 20.17 1.52 -13.75
N SER A 74 20.65 1.58 -15.00
CA SER A 74 21.07 0.42 -15.82
C SER A 74 20.02 -0.59 -16.30
N ASN A 75 19.19 -0.19 -17.28
CA ASN A 75 19.00 -0.88 -18.58
C ASN A 75 17.92 -0.18 -19.43
N ALA A 76 18.16 1.09 -19.76
CA ALA A 76 17.46 1.74 -20.87
C ALA A 76 18.13 1.33 -22.18
N ASN A 77 17.94 0.08 -22.60
CA ASN A 77 18.35 -0.35 -23.94
C ASN A 77 17.38 -1.39 -24.49
N GLN A 78 16.33 -0.93 -25.18
CA GLN A 78 16.08 -1.25 -26.59
C GLN A 78 14.70 -0.72 -27.03
N GLY A 79 14.74 0.20 -27.97
CA GLY A 79 13.62 0.84 -28.63
C GLY A 79 14.16 1.73 -29.73
N SER A 80 14.88 1.13 -30.66
CA SER A 80 15.46 1.72 -31.86
C SER A 80 14.46 2.58 -32.63
N ILE A 81 14.70 3.88 -32.75
CA ILE A 81 14.36 4.65 -33.96
C ILE A 81 15.59 5.47 -34.32
N ALA A 82 16.30 4.97 -35.34
CA ALA A 82 17.45 5.63 -35.95
C ALA A 82 17.01 6.87 -36.74
N ALA A 83 17.74 7.96 -36.50
CA ALA A 83 18.17 9.01 -37.41
C ALA A 83 17.28 9.41 -38.61
N SER A 84 16.94 10.70 -38.69
CA SER A 84 17.56 11.56 -39.71
C SER A 84 17.33 13.05 -39.37
N SER A 85 18.44 13.71 -39.08
CA SER A 85 18.59 15.16 -39.20
C SER A 85 18.77 15.56 -40.67
N SER A 86 18.63 16.86 -40.92
CA SER A 86 19.06 17.66 -42.09
C SER A 86 18.16 17.69 -43.33
N SER A 87 17.50 18.82 -43.55
CA SER A 87 17.96 19.87 -44.48
C SER A 87 17.37 21.22 -44.08
#